data_AF-M1B9M5-F1
#
_entry.id   AF-M1B9M5-F1
#
_cell.length_a   1.000
_cell.length_b   1.000
_cell.length_c   1.000
_cell.angle_alpha   90.00
_cell.angle_beta   90.00
_cell.angle_gamma   90.00
#
_symmetry.space_group_name_H-M   'P 1'
#
loop_
_entity.id
_entity.type
_entity.pdbx_description
1 polymer ?
#
loop_
_entity_poly.entity_id
_entity_poly.type
_entity_poly.pdbx_seq_one_letter_code
_entity_poly.pdbx_strand_id
1 'polypeptide(L)'
;MDRHIFPHFEIPAASFSVFLIIALTIWIAFYDRVLVPFLSKYTGQPRGLSPVTRMGIGLIASCMSIALSAITESIRRQRAIEEGHEDDPNALVKMSAMWFVPQYALLGVAEAAHGVGQIEFLYALLPKSMSSIASAMYTVGTAVSSLIGQLCTQLGLLCRV
;
A
#
# COMPACT_ATOMS: atom_id res chain seq x y z
N MET A 1 8.46 -18.46 6.99
CA MET A 1 8.35 -18.46 5.52
C MET A 1 9.69 -18.80 4.95
N ASP A 2 9.77 -19.82 4.10
CA ASP A 2 10.99 -20.12 3.36
C ASP A 2 11.40 -18.91 2.50
N ARG A 3 12.57 -18.34 2.80
CA ARG A 3 13.10 -17.14 2.15
C ARG A 3 13.85 -17.46 0.85
N HIS A 4 13.88 -18.73 0.47
CA HIS A 4 14.65 -19.25 -0.66
C HIS A 4 13.77 -19.40 -1.90
N ILE A 5 13.92 -18.47 -2.84
CA ILE A 5 13.42 -18.65 -4.23
C ILE A 5 14.52 -19.27 -5.12
N PHE A 6 15.80 -19.14 -4.72
CA PHE A 6 16.97 -19.78 -5.37
C PHE A 6 17.86 -20.44 -4.29
N PRO A 7 18.72 -21.42 -4.66
CA PRO A 7 19.56 -22.15 -3.70
C PRO A 7 20.49 -21.29 -2.83
N HIS A 8 20.72 -20.02 -3.21
CA HIS A 8 21.69 -19.12 -2.57
C HIS A 8 21.20 -17.69 -2.30
N PHE A 9 19.92 -17.37 -2.44
CA PHE A 9 19.44 -15.99 -2.25
C PHE A 9 18.21 -15.93 -1.35
N GLU A 10 18.44 -15.61 -0.07
CA GLU A 10 17.38 -15.20 0.85
C GLU A 10 16.94 -13.79 0.50
N ILE A 11 15.65 -13.60 0.18
CA ILE A 11 15.08 -12.26 0.01
C ILE A 11 14.78 -11.70 1.41
N PRO A 12 15.45 -10.61 1.85
CA PRO A 12 15.11 -9.93 3.09
C PRO A 12 13.67 -9.43 3.01
N ALA A 13 12.94 -9.40 4.15
CA ALA A 13 11.60 -8.83 4.19
C ALA A 13 11.56 -7.37 3.68
N ALA A 14 12.69 -6.66 3.78
CA ALA A 14 12.85 -5.30 3.24
C ALA A 14 12.80 -5.21 1.71
N SER A 15 13.12 -6.29 0.98
CA SER A 15 13.09 -6.28 -0.50
C SER A 15 11.68 -6.23 -1.08
N PHE A 16 10.64 -6.58 -0.30
CA PHE A 16 9.26 -6.43 -0.76
C PHE A 16 8.87 -4.96 -0.98
N SER A 17 9.48 -4.03 -0.24
CA SER A 17 9.30 -2.59 -0.43
C SER A 17 9.75 -2.11 -1.81
N VAL A 18 10.69 -2.81 -2.46
CA VAL A 18 11.14 -2.47 -3.82
C VAL A 18 10.02 -2.67 -4.83
N PHE A 19 9.22 -3.73 -4.68
CA PHE A 19 8.06 -3.97 -5.55
C PHE A 19 7.01 -2.87 -5.41
N LEU A 20 6.80 -2.36 -4.19
CA LEU A 20 5.92 -1.22 -3.96
C LEU A 20 6.43 0.01 -4.71
N ILE A 21 7.72 0.34 -4.61
CA ILE A 21 8.31 1.50 -5.29
C ILE A 21 8.22 1.36 -6.82
N ILE A 22 8.46 0.17 -7.35
CA ILE A 22 8.33 -0.12 -8.79
C ILE A 22 6.88 0.06 -9.23
N ALA A 23 5.92 -0.54 -8.52
CA ALA A 23 4.50 -0.44 -8.84
C ALA A 23 3.99 1.02 -8.78
N LEU A 24 4.39 1.76 -7.74
CA LEU A 24 4.12 3.18 -7.59
C LEU A 24 4.67 3.98 -8.78
N THR A 25 5.92 3.72 -9.18
CA THR A 25 6.58 4.44 -10.28
C THR A 25 5.91 4.15 -11.62
N ILE A 26 5.57 2.89 -11.88
CA ILE A 26 4.83 2.47 -13.09
C ILE A 26 3.47 3.14 -13.12
N TRP A 27 2.77 3.20 -11.97
CA TRP A 27 1.47 3.84 -11.89
C TRP A 27 1.53 5.35 -12.15
N ILE A 28 2.51 6.06 -11.57
CA ILE A 28 2.70 7.49 -11.84
C ILE A 28 3.00 7.73 -13.33
N ALA A 29 3.93 6.95 -13.90
CA ALA A 29 4.26 7.07 -15.32
C ALA A 29 3.05 6.77 -16.22
N PHE A 30 2.24 5.77 -15.87
CA PHE A 30 0.99 5.45 -16.56
C PHE A 30 -0.05 6.56 -16.41
N TYR A 31 -0.18 7.14 -15.21
CA TYR A 31 -1.10 8.23 -14.95
C TYR A 31 -0.76 9.44 -15.81
N ASP A 32 0.50 9.87 -15.81
CA ASP A 32 0.97 11.06 -16.52
C ASP A 32 0.95 10.87 -18.05
N ARG A 33 1.31 9.69 -18.57
CA ARG A 33 1.36 9.45 -20.02
C ARG A 33 0.04 9.03 -20.63
N VAL A 34 -0.83 8.34 -19.89
CA VAL A 34 -2.05 7.74 -20.43
C VAL A 34 -3.27 8.45 -19.88
N LEU A 35 -3.45 8.52 -18.56
CA LEU A 35 -4.66 9.10 -17.98
C LEU A 35 -4.76 10.61 -18.24
N VAL A 36 -3.69 11.38 -18.05
CA VAL A 36 -3.72 12.84 -18.24
C VAL A 36 -4.15 13.24 -19.66
N PRO A 37 -3.55 12.73 -20.75
CA PRO A 37 -3.99 13.10 -22.10
C PRO A 37 -5.38 12.55 -22.44
N PHE A 38 -5.75 11.36 -21.97
CA PHE A 38 -7.10 10.82 -22.20
C PHE A 38 -8.17 11.65 -21.50
N LEU A 39 -7.95 12.01 -20.24
CA LEU A 39 -8.88 12.81 -19.45
C LEU A 39 -8.89 14.26 -19.91
N SER A 40 -7.75 14.84 -20.28
CA SER A 40 -7.71 16.17 -20.88
C SER A 40 -8.55 16.24 -22.16
N LYS A 41 -8.55 15.16 -22.95
CA LYS A 41 -9.35 15.05 -24.18
C LYS A 41 -10.85 14.84 -23.92
N TYR A 42 -11.22 14.17 -22.83
CA TYR A 42 -12.62 13.85 -22.52
C TYR A 42 -13.32 14.89 -21.62
N THR A 43 -12.63 15.38 -20.59
CA THR A 43 -13.19 16.31 -19.60
C THR A 43 -12.90 17.77 -19.91
N GLY A 44 -12.01 18.07 -20.88
CA GLY A 44 -11.64 19.44 -21.25
C GLY A 44 -10.89 20.22 -20.16
N GLN A 45 -10.56 19.56 -19.04
CA GLN A 45 -9.82 20.16 -17.93
C GLN A 45 -8.31 19.87 -18.07
N PRO A 46 -7.44 20.87 -17.86
CA PRO A 46 -5.99 20.72 -18.03
C PRO A 46 -5.33 19.74 -17.04
N ARG A 47 -6.05 19.31 -15.99
CA ARG A 47 -5.56 18.38 -14.95
C ARG A 47 -6.31 17.03 -14.91
N GLY A 48 -7.28 16.80 -15.79
CA GLY A 48 -7.97 15.52 -15.88
C GLY A 48 -9.02 15.24 -14.79
N LEU A 49 -8.75 14.29 -13.88
CA LEU A 49 -9.67 13.82 -12.83
C LEU A 49 -9.64 14.76 -11.61
N SER A 50 -10.80 14.97 -10.96
CA SER A 50 -10.88 15.72 -9.70
C SER A 50 -9.97 15.09 -8.63
N PRO A 51 -9.20 15.88 -7.85
CA PRO A 51 -8.32 15.36 -6.80
C PRO A 51 -9.05 14.45 -5.80
N VAL A 52 -10.30 14.79 -5.45
CA VAL A 52 -11.14 14.01 -4.52
C VAL A 52 -11.46 12.63 -5.08
N THR A 53 -11.73 12.53 -6.39
CA THR A 53 -12.01 11.24 -7.04
C THR A 53 -10.75 10.35 -7.08
N ARG A 54 -9.58 10.95 -7.32
CA ARG A 54 -8.30 10.22 -7.28
C ARG A 54 -8.02 9.66 -5.87
N MET A 55 -8.27 10.47 -4.84
CA MET A 55 -8.18 10.04 -3.45
C MET A 55 -9.13 8.87 -3.13
N GLY A 56 -10.37 8.93 -3.63
CA GLY A 56 -11.35 7.86 -3.47
C GLY A 56 -10.94 6.54 -4.12
N ILE A 57 -10.41 6.59 -5.35
CA ILE A 57 -9.89 5.40 -6.05
C ILE A 57 -8.72 4.77 -5.27
N GLY A 58 -7.81 5.60 -4.76
CA GLY A 58 -6.71 5.14 -3.92
C GLY A 58 -7.20 4.45 -2.63
N LEU A 59 -8.24 4.98 -2.00
CA LEU A 59 -8.83 4.38 -0.79
C LEU A 59 -9.52 3.04 -1.08
N ILE A 60 -10.24 2.91 -2.19
CA ILE A 60 -10.86 1.63 -2.57
C ILE A 60 -9.76 0.60 -2.89
N ALA A 61 -8.70 1.02 -3.58
CA ALA A 61 -7.56 0.16 -3.87
C ALA A 61 -6.82 -0.30 -2.60
N SER A 62 -6.67 0.56 -1.59
CA SER A 62 -6.07 0.17 -0.32
C SER A 62 -6.94 -0.82 0.45
N CYS A 63 -8.27 -0.64 0.45
CA CYS A 63 -9.19 -1.64 1.01
C CYS A 63 -9.06 -3.01 0.33
N MET A 64 -8.97 -3.05 -1.00
CA MET A 64 -8.75 -4.29 -1.74
C MET A 64 -7.39 -4.93 -1.40
N SER A 65 -6.34 -4.12 -1.23
CA SER A 65 -5.02 -4.60 -0.82
C SER A 65 -5.06 -5.27 0.55
N ILE A 66 -5.77 -4.67 1.51
CA ILE A 66 -5.94 -5.23 2.85
C ILE A 66 -6.77 -6.52 2.81
N ALA A 67 -7.82 -6.56 1.99
CA ALA A 67 -8.62 -7.77 1.80
C ALA A 67 -7.78 -8.93 1.23
N LEU A 68 -6.93 -8.66 0.22
CA LEU A 68 -5.98 -9.64 -0.29
C LEU A 68 -5.02 -10.12 0.80
N SER A 69 -4.49 -9.20 1.61
CA SER A 69 -3.62 -9.57 2.73
C SER A 69 -4.32 -10.43 3.79
N ALA A 70 -5.61 -10.20 4.03
CA ALA A 70 -6.38 -11.03 4.96
C ALA A 70 -6.61 -12.45 4.40
N ILE A 71 -6.83 -12.58 3.10
CA ILE A 71 -6.99 -13.87 2.41
C ILE A 71 -5.65 -14.63 2.38
N THR A 72 -4.54 -13.97 2.07
CA THR A 72 -3.23 -14.63 2.08
C THR A 72 -2.87 -15.12 3.48
N GLU A 73 -3.19 -14.34 4.51
CA GLU A 73 -2.97 -14.73 5.90
C GLU A 73 -3.91 -15.85 6.36
N SER A 74 -5.16 -15.89 5.91
CA SER A 74 -6.08 -17.00 6.24
C SER A 74 -5.61 -18.31 5.61
N ILE A 75 -5.15 -18.28 4.36
CA ILE A 75 -4.54 -19.44 3.68
C ILE A 75 -3.26 -19.87 4.37
N ARG A 76 -2.42 -18.92 4.82
CA ARG A 76 -1.21 -19.21 5.59
C ARG A 76 -1.54 -19.91 6.90
N ARG A 77 -2.53 -19.40 7.63
CA ARG A 77 -2.99 -19.95 8.90
C ARG A 77 -3.56 -21.35 8.74
N GLN A 78 -4.35 -21.59 7.69
CA GLN A 78 -4.95 -22.90 7.42
C GLN A 78 -3.88 -23.95 7.10
N ARG A 79 -2.87 -23.61 6.30
CA ARG A 79 -1.73 -24.51 6.06
C ARG A 79 -0.89 -24.78 7.31
N ALA A 80 -0.71 -23.79 8.18
CA ALA A 80 0.03 -24.00 9.44
C ALA A 80 -0.68 -24.99 10.38
N ILE A 81 -2.03 -24.99 10.38
CA ILE A 81 -2.85 -25.94 11.15
C ILE A 81 -2.77 -27.35 10.52
N GLU A 82 -2.84 -27.45 9.19
CA GLU A 82 -2.77 -28.73 8.46
C GLU A 82 -1.39 -29.42 8.59
N GLU A 83 -0.30 -28.65 8.73
CA GLU A 83 1.05 -29.18 8.93
C GLU A 83 1.35 -29.56 10.41
N GLY A 84 0.40 -29.38 11.34
CA GLY A 84 0.54 -29.81 12.75
C GLY A 84 1.49 -28.95 13.60
N HIS A 85 1.83 -27.74 13.13
CA HIS A 85 2.74 -26.80 13.80
C HIS A 85 1.98 -25.72 14.59
N GLU A 86 1.04 -26.11 15.46
CA GLU A 86 0.30 -25.13 16.29
C GLU A 86 1.18 -24.42 17.33
N ASP A 87 2.26 -25.09 17.80
CA ASP A 87 3.10 -24.63 18.93
C ASP A 87 4.55 -24.22 18.56
N ASP A 88 4.98 -24.29 17.29
CA ASP A 88 6.36 -23.98 16.92
C ASP A 88 6.46 -22.66 16.11
N PRO A 89 6.85 -21.53 16.75
CA PRO A 89 6.92 -20.22 16.10
C PRO A 89 7.98 -20.12 14.97
N ASN A 90 8.83 -21.15 14.84
CA ASN A 90 9.88 -21.25 13.82
C ASN A 90 9.57 -22.23 12.68
N ALA A 91 8.41 -22.89 12.68
CA ALA A 91 8.03 -23.78 11.59
C ALA A 91 7.87 -22.99 10.28
N LEU A 92 8.78 -23.22 9.34
CA LEU A 92 8.80 -22.60 8.03
C LEU A 92 7.61 -23.13 7.22
N VAL A 93 6.47 -22.44 7.32
CA VAL A 93 5.37 -22.66 6.36
C VAL A 93 5.96 -22.44 4.96
N LYS A 94 5.94 -23.50 4.13
CA LYS A 94 6.41 -23.51 2.73
C LYS A 94 5.45 -22.69 1.86
N MET A 95 5.36 -21.40 2.12
CA MET A 95 4.58 -20.47 1.33
C MET A 95 5.53 -19.56 0.57
N SER A 96 5.46 -19.63 -0.77
CA SER A 96 6.29 -18.81 -1.64
C SER A 96 6.09 -17.32 -1.33
N ALA A 97 7.20 -16.60 -1.17
CA ALA A 97 7.25 -15.15 -1.04
C ALA A 97 6.51 -14.38 -2.16
N MET A 98 6.22 -15.03 -3.29
CA MET A 98 5.46 -14.44 -4.39
C MET A 98 4.00 -14.08 -4.03
N TRP A 99 3.41 -14.67 -2.99
CA TRP A 99 2.04 -14.33 -2.56
C TRP A 99 1.91 -12.91 -2.00
N PHE A 100 3.02 -12.29 -1.58
CA PHE A 100 3.04 -10.90 -1.11
C PHE A 100 3.10 -9.89 -2.26
N VAL A 101 3.58 -10.30 -3.44
CA VAL A 101 3.71 -9.41 -4.60
C VAL A 101 2.38 -8.72 -5.00
N PRO A 102 1.24 -9.42 -5.15
CA PRO A 102 0.00 -8.78 -5.58
C PRO A 102 -0.52 -7.73 -4.58
N GLN A 103 -0.45 -7.99 -3.27
CA GLN A 103 -0.85 -7.02 -2.25
C GLN A 103 0.09 -5.79 -2.22
N TYR A 104 1.42 -5.98 -2.33
CA TYR A 104 2.35 -4.83 -2.38
C TYR A 104 2.21 -4.01 -3.66
N ALA A 105 1.92 -4.66 -4.80
CA ALA A 105 1.66 -3.96 -6.05
C ALA A 105 0.38 -3.12 -5.97
N LEU A 106 -0.71 -3.69 -5.44
CA LEU A 106 -1.97 -2.95 -5.25
C LEU A 106 -1.81 -1.80 -4.26
N LEU A 107 -1.06 -2.02 -3.17
CA LEU A 107 -0.74 -0.98 -2.21
C LEU A 107 0.07 0.16 -2.84
N GLY A 108 1.07 -0.14 -3.68
CA GLY A 108 1.84 0.87 -4.40
C GLY A 108 0.97 1.72 -5.35
N VAL A 109 0.01 1.09 -6.04
CA VAL A 109 -0.98 1.79 -6.86
C VAL A 109 -1.91 2.66 -6.02
N ALA A 110 -2.38 2.14 -4.87
CA ALA A 110 -3.24 2.85 -3.94
C ALA A 110 -2.56 4.11 -3.38
N GLU A 111 -1.32 3.98 -2.90
CA GLU A 111 -0.50 5.09 -2.41
C GLU A 111 -0.24 6.14 -3.49
N ALA A 112 0.08 5.70 -4.70
CA ALA A 112 0.32 6.62 -5.82
C ALA A 112 -0.95 7.40 -6.20
N ALA A 113 -2.12 6.77 -6.20
CA ALA A 113 -3.39 7.43 -6.50
C ALA A 113 -3.84 8.36 -5.35
N HIS A 114 -3.73 7.89 -4.11
CA HIS A 114 -4.15 8.64 -2.92
C HIS A 114 -3.21 9.81 -2.61
N GLY A 115 -1.91 9.54 -2.51
CA GLY A 115 -0.90 10.53 -2.13
C GLY A 115 -0.83 11.72 -3.09
N VAL A 116 -0.86 11.45 -4.40
CA VAL A 116 -0.88 12.53 -5.40
C VAL A 116 -2.17 13.34 -5.32
N GLY A 117 -3.33 12.68 -5.15
CA GLY A 117 -4.61 13.35 -4.98
C GLY A 117 -4.67 14.23 -3.73
N GLN A 118 -4.11 13.76 -2.61
CA GLN A 118 -4.07 14.49 -1.34
C GLN A 118 -3.20 15.75 -1.42
N ILE A 119 -2.01 15.64 -2.01
CA ILE A 119 -1.11 16.78 -2.19
C ILE A 119 -1.73 17.81 -3.13
N GLU A 120 -2.32 17.36 -4.25
CA GLU A 120 -2.99 18.24 -5.20
C GLU A 120 -4.21 18.95 -4.59
N PHE A 121 -4.99 18.25 -3.76
CA PHE A 121 -6.12 18.83 -3.02
C PHE A 121 -5.67 19.89 -2.02
N LEU A 122 -4.62 19.62 -1.24
CA LEU A 122 -4.06 20.59 -0.29
C LEU A 122 -3.52 21.83 -1.02
N TYR A 123 -2.90 21.66 -2.19
CA TYR A 123 -2.47 22.78 -3.03
C TYR A 123 -3.62 23.56 -3.68
N ALA A 124 -4.78 22.93 -3.90
CA ALA A 124 -5.96 23.63 -4.40
C ALA A 124 -6.63 24.47 -3.31
N LEU A 125 -6.55 24.04 -2.04
CA LEU A 125 -7.12 24.75 -0.89
C LEU A 125 -6.23 25.87 -0.34
N LEU A 126 -4.91 25.70 -0.41
CA LEU A 126 -3.94 26.62 0.20
C LEU A 126 -3.27 27.53 -0.85
N PRO A 127 -3.06 28.82 -0.55
CA PRO A 127 -2.32 29.71 -1.44
C PRO A 127 -0.86 29.25 -1.58
N LYS A 128 -0.23 29.56 -2.72
CA LYS A 128 1.14 29.11 -3.06
C LYS A 128 2.21 29.46 -2.01
N SER A 129 2.02 30.53 -1.24
CA SER A 129 2.92 30.93 -0.14
C SER A 129 2.91 29.95 1.05
N MET A 130 1.91 29.07 1.14
CA MET A 130 1.72 28.11 2.24
C MET A 130 2.02 26.66 1.83
N SER A 131 2.80 26.46 0.76
CA SER A 131 3.20 25.13 0.28
C SER A 131 3.85 24.26 1.38
N SER A 132 4.66 24.86 2.26
CA SER A 132 5.27 24.16 3.39
C SER A 132 4.22 23.59 4.36
N ILE A 133 3.12 24.32 4.58
CA ILE A 133 2.03 23.89 5.46
C ILE A 133 1.28 22.70 4.84
N ALA A 134 1.10 22.67 3.52
CA ALA A 134 0.53 21.52 2.82
C ALA A 134 1.36 20.25 3.05
N SER A 135 2.69 20.33 2.92
CA SER A 135 3.56 19.18 3.21
C SER A 135 3.55 18.79 4.68
N ALA A 136 3.50 19.75 5.60
CA ALA A 136 3.43 19.47 7.03
C ALA A 136 2.14 18.74 7.41
N MET A 137 1.00 19.14 6.84
CA MET A 137 -0.29 18.47 7.07
C MET A 137 -0.28 17.02 6.57
N TYR A 138 0.31 16.78 5.40
CA TYR A 138 0.49 15.41 4.87
C TYR A 138 1.32 14.56 5.84
N THR A 139 2.49 15.05 6.26
CA THR A 139 3.37 14.34 7.19
C THR A 139 2.71 14.08 8.54
N VAL A 140 2.00 15.05 9.11
CA VAL A 140 1.24 14.86 10.36
C VAL A 140 0.17 13.79 10.19
N GLY A 141 -0.53 13.75 9.06
CA GLY A 141 -1.48 12.67 8.74
C GLY A 141 -0.82 11.28 8.73
N THR A 142 0.37 11.17 8.14
CA THR A 142 1.14 9.91 8.15
C THR A 142 1.64 9.53 9.55
N ALA A 143 1.98 10.51 10.39
CA ALA A 143 2.38 10.27 11.78
C ALA A 143 1.21 9.77 12.63
N VAL A 144 0.04 10.42 12.52
CA VAL A 144 -1.17 10.00 13.25
C VAL A 144 -1.62 8.61 12.83
N SER A 145 -1.62 8.30 11.53
CA SER A 145 -1.95 6.94 11.05
C SER A 145 -0.98 5.88 11.56
N SER A 146 0.32 6.20 11.64
CA SER A 146 1.32 5.28 12.21
C SER A 146 1.09 5.00 13.69
N LEU A 147 0.73 6.02 14.48
CA LEU A 147 0.39 5.87 15.90
C LEU A 147 -0.86 5.02 16.10
N ILE A 148 -1.90 5.24 15.29
CA ILE A 148 -3.12 4.42 15.32
C ILE A 148 -2.79 2.97 14.97
N GLY A 149 -1.96 2.72 13.95
CA GLY A 149 -1.51 1.38 13.58
C GLY A 149 -0.80 0.67 14.72
N GLN A 150 0.12 1.36 15.40
CA GLN A 150 0.80 0.82 16.59
C GLN A 150 -0.18 0.50 17.72
N LEU A 151 -1.12 1.41 18.01
CA LEU A 151 -2.14 1.18 19.03
C LEU A 151 -3.01 -0.05 18.73
N CYS A 152 -3.46 -0.21 17.48
CA CYS A 152 -4.22 -1.38 17.07
C CYS A 152 -3.43 -2.68 17.25
N THR A 153 -2.14 -2.69 16.91
CA THR A 153 -1.30 -3.88 17.09
C THR A 153 -1.10 -4.24 18.56
N GLN A 154 -0.92 -3.24 19.43
CA GLN A 154 -0.80 -3.44 20.88
C GLN A 154 -2.10 -3.97 21.50
N LEU A 155 -3.25 -3.41 21.09
CA LEU A 155 -4.56 -3.89 21.55
C LEU A 155 -4.83 -5.35 21.11
N GLY A 156 -4.44 -5.70 19.88
CA GLY A 156 -4.55 -7.06 19.37
C GLY A 156 -3.68 -8.08 20.11
N LEU A 157 -2.51 -7.66 20.62
CA LEU A 157 -1.67 -8.48 21.49
C LEU A 157 -2.29 -8.65 22.89
N LEU A 158 -2.85 -7.57 23.46
CA LEU A 158 -3.54 -7.59 24.74
C LEU A 158 -4.81 -8.47 24.74
N CYS A 159 -5.53 -8.55 23.63
CA CYS A 159 -6.71 -9.43 23.50
C CYS A 159 -6.38 -10.91 23.24
N ARG A 160 -5.11 -11.24 22.98
CA ARG A 160 -4.66 -12.63 22.74
C ARG A 160 -4.09 -13.32 24.00
N VAL A 161 -3.87 -12.57 25.09
CA VAL A 161 -3.46 -13.07 26.42
C VAL A 161 -4.70 -13.22 27.30
#